data_AF-A0A2V6PFD2-F1
#
_entry.id   AF-A0A2V6PFD2-F1
#
_cell.length_a   1.000
_cell.length_b   1.000
_cell.length_c   1.000
_cell.angle_alpha   90.00
_cell.angle_beta   90.00
_cell.angle_gamma   90.00
#
_symmetry.space_group_name_H-M   'P 1'
#
loop_
_entity.id
_entity.type
_entity.pdbx_description
1 polymer ?
#
loop_
_entity_poly.entity_id
_entity_poly.type
_entity_poly.pdbx_seq_one_letter_code
_entity_poly.pdbx_strand_id
1 'polypeptide(L)'
;MKMKLSIAVLMLAAATAFAAKQPTPTISGDYLEVRSCDVYTGPCFANAEVGLTGKEGMLVWSVREGSWNGVKLDGLNVIAIVRTDGTLGDLRYQPRSGKAVLLVDMLATPKQREALAGLARSLAGGLINEVAEVKSTPMEVAIGTCGNKGCASVKAGTLVQITT
;
A
#
# COMPACT_ATOMS: atom_id res chain seq x y z
N MET A 1 -56.23 -5.08 23.91
CA MET A 1 -55.46 -4.43 22.82
C MET A 1 -54.32 -3.51 23.33
N LYS A 2 -53.81 -3.68 24.56
CA LYS A 2 -52.66 -2.90 25.09
C LYS A 2 -51.35 -3.71 25.15
N MET A 3 -51.45 -5.04 25.27
CA MET A 3 -50.29 -5.95 25.41
C MET A 3 -49.52 -6.21 24.11
N LYS A 4 -50.16 -6.07 22.94
CA LYS A 4 -49.50 -6.22 21.63
C LYS A 4 -48.68 -4.99 21.22
N LEU A 5 -49.01 -3.82 21.77
CA LEU A 5 -48.33 -2.56 21.45
C LEU A 5 -46.99 -2.44 22.19
N SER A 6 -46.87 -3.05 23.38
CA SER A 6 -45.64 -3.04 24.19
C SER A 6 -44.52 -3.93 23.64
N ILE A 7 -44.85 -5.02 22.95
CA ILE A 7 -43.84 -5.95 22.37
C ILE A 7 -43.21 -5.36 21.10
N ALA A 8 -43.99 -4.62 20.30
CA ALA A 8 -43.51 -3.97 19.09
C ALA A 8 -42.52 -2.82 19.39
N VAL A 9 -42.69 -2.11 20.51
CA VAL A 9 -41.79 -1.03 20.93
C VAL A 9 -40.47 -1.57 21.49
N LEU A 10 -40.47 -2.72 22.17
CA LEU A 10 -39.22 -3.34 22.65
C LEU A 10 -38.37 -3.94 21.51
N MET A 11 -38.99 -4.49 20.46
CA MET A 11 -38.24 -5.02 19.31
C MET A 11 -37.63 -3.91 18.44
N LEU A 12 -38.23 -2.72 18.39
CA LEU A 12 -37.69 -1.60 17.61
C LEU A 12 -36.50 -0.91 18.31
N ALA A 13 -36.40 -1.01 19.64
CA ALA A 13 -35.27 -0.48 20.40
C ALA A 13 -34.02 -1.38 20.38
N ALA A 14 -34.16 -2.68 20.07
CA ALA A 14 -33.04 -3.61 19.98
C ALA A 14 -32.29 -3.55 18.63
N ALA A 15 -32.93 -3.01 17.58
CA ALA A 15 -32.35 -2.93 16.24
C ALA A 15 -31.33 -1.78 16.07
N THR A 16 -31.30 -0.80 16.97
CA THR A 16 -30.36 0.34 16.89
C THR A 16 -29.01 0.06 17.56
N ALA A 17 -28.89 -1.03 18.33
CA ALA A 17 -27.65 -1.39 19.04
C ALA A 17 -26.62 -2.15 18.17
N PHE A 18 -27.01 -2.59 16.97
CA PHE A 18 -26.14 -3.31 16.03
C PHE A 18 -25.78 -2.50 14.78
N ALA A 19 -25.76 -1.18 14.89
CA ALA A 19 -25.01 -0.38 13.92
C ALA A 19 -23.51 -0.68 14.15
N ALA A 20 -23.02 -1.74 13.52
CA ALA A 20 -21.60 -2.05 13.45
C ALA A 20 -20.88 -0.80 12.97
N LYS A 21 -20.17 -0.12 13.88
CA LYS A 21 -19.30 1.00 13.55
C LYS A 21 -18.35 0.48 12.48
N GLN A 22 -18.50 0.93 11.24
CA GLN A 22 -17.56 0.52 10.19
C GLN A 22 -16.15 0.77 10.73
N PRO A 23 -15.25 -0.23 10.68
CA PRO A 23 -13.91 -0.05 11.20
C PRO A 23 -13.32 1.16 10.48
N THR A 24 -13.11 2.25 11.23
CA THR A 24 -12.42 3.41 10.72
C THR A 24 -11.06 2.91 10.25
N PRO A 25 -10.63 3.21 9.00
CA PRO A 25 -9.32 2.79 8.52
C PRO A 25 -8.29 3.17 9.58
N THR A 26 -7.60 2.17 10.13
CA THR A 26 -6.64 2.41 11.22
C THR A 26 -5.44 3.24 10.74
N ILE A 27 -5.27 3.33 9.43
CA ILE A 27 -4.21 4.05 8.75
C ILE A 27 -4.72 4.57 7.39
N SER A 28 -4.30 5.78 7.02
CA SER A 28 -4.60 6.39 5.72
C SER A 28 -3.35 7.07 5.15
N GLY A 29 -3.29 7.18 3.83
CA GLY A 29 -2.11 7.68 3.14
C GLY A 29 -2.22 7.51 1.63
N ASP A 30 -1.10 7.75 0.97
CA ASP A 30 -0.96 7.67 -0.47
C ASP A 30 -0.10 6.47 -0.86
N TYR A 31 -0.43 5.88 -2.01
CA TYR A 31 0.26 4.72 -2.56
C TYR A 31 0.74 5.04 -3.98
N LEU A 32 2.01 4.78 -4.25
CA LEU A 32 2.59 4.86 -5.58
C LEU A 32 3.24 3.51 -5.90
N GLU A 33 2.94 3.00 -7.09
CA GLU A 33 3.55 1.80 -7.63
C GLU A 33 4.21 2.11 -8.97
N VAL A 34 5.48 1.73 -9.10
CA VAL A 34 6.26 1.86 -10.34
C VAL A 34 6.76 0.48 -10.73
N ARG A 35 6.48 0.06 -11.97
CA ARG A 35 6.86 -1.26 -12.50
C ARG A 35 7.84 -1.11 -13.65
N SER A 36 8.72 -2.09 -13.84
CA SER A 36 9.73 -2.10 -14.90
C SER A 36 9.23 -2.50 -16.29
N CYS A 37 7.93 -2.78 -16.48
CA CYS A 37 7.38 -3.12 -17.80
C CYS A 37 6.90 -1.88 -18.56
N ASP A 38 7.24 -1.81 -19.84
CA ASP A 38 6.65 -0.83 -20.74
C ASP A 38 5.34 -1.35 -21.35
N VAL A 39 4.44 -0.39 -21.62
CA VAL A 39 3.21 -0.63 -22.38
C VAL A 39 3.33 0.12 -23.70
N TYR A 40 3.34 -0.64 -24.80
CA TYR A 40 3.41 -0.12 -26.16
C TYR A 40 2.00 -0.09 -26.76
N THR A 41 1.44 1.11 -26.88
CA THR A 41 0.15 1.33 -27.54
C THR A 41 0.34 1.96 -28.91
N GLY A 42 -0.02 1.23 -29.96
CA GLY A 42 -0.20 1.74 -31.32
C GLY A 42 -1.69 1.89 -31.67
N PRO A 43 -2.02 2.49 -32.83
CA PRO A 43 -3.41 2.72 -33.24
C PRO A 43 -4.24 1.44 -33.42
N CYS A 44 -3.60 0.28 -33.58
CA CYS A 44 -4.28 -0.99 -33.81
C CYS A 44 -3.84 -2.13 -32.88
N PHE A 45 -2.94 -1.88 -31.92
CA PHE A 45 -2.52 -2.87 -30.93
C PHE A 45 -2.07 -2.20 -29.64
N ALA A 46 -2.35 -2.84 -28.52
CA ALA A 46 -1.75 -2.53 -27.23
C ALA A 46 -1.06 -3.80 -26.74
N ASN A 47 0.26 -3.75 -26.63
CA ASN A 47 1.05 -4.87 -26.11
C ASN A 47 1.87 -4.40 -24.93
N ALA A 48 2.03 -5.28 -23.96
CA ALA A 48 2.96 -5.12 -22.86
C ALA A 48 4.00 -6.22 -22.95
N GLU A 49 5.16 -6.02 -22.34
CA GLU A 49 6.26 -6.98 -22.32
C GLU A 49 6.03 -8.15 -21.34
N VAL A 50 4.77 -8.54 -21.19
CA VAL A 50 4.32 -9.57 -20.26
C VAL A 50 4.91 -10.91 -20.64
N GLY A 51 5.57 -11.56 -19.68
CA GLY A 51 6.29 -12.82 -19.86
C GLY A 51 7.75 -12.64 -20.30
N LEU A 52 8.18 -11.43 -20.67
CA LEU A 52 9.56 -11.12 -21.08
C LEU A 52 10.30 -10.33 -19.99
N THR A 53 9.70 -9.25 -19.49
CA THR A 53 10.28 -8.37 -18.46
C THR A 53 9.24 -7.98 -17.38
N GLY A 54 9.42 -6.86 -16.68
CA GLY A 54 8.48 -6.36 -15.67
C GLY A 54 8.55 -7.11 -14.36
N LYS A 55 9.71 -7.67 -14.02
CA LYS A 55 9.91 -8.47 -12.81
C LYS A 55 10.34 -7.63 -11.62
N GLU A 56 10.55 -6.34 -11.81
CA GLU A 56 10.99 -5.39 -10.79
C GLU A 56 9.93 -4.32 -10.58
N GLY A 57 9.79 -3.88 -9.34
CA GLY A 57 8.88 -2.80 -8.99
C GLY A 57 9.28 -2.07 -7.74
N MET A 58 8.72 -0.89 -7.56
CA MET A 58 8.81 -0.09 -6.34
C MET A 58 7.40 0.20 -5.84
N LEU A 59 7.16 -0.16 -4.59
CA LEU A 59 5.90 0.06 -3.89
C LEU A 59 6.16 1.09 -2.80
N VAL A 60 5.56 2.28 -2.90
CA VAL A 60 5.76 3.40 -2.00
C VAL A 60 4.49 3.64 -1.21
N TRP A 61 4.58 3.58 0.11
CA TRP A 61 3.50 3.97 1.01
C TRP A 61 3.92 5.22 1.78
N SER A 62 3.13 6.27 1.65
CA SER A 62 3.27 7.51 2.42
C SER A 62 2.11 7.61 3.39
N VAL A 63 2.39 7.47 4.69
CA VAL A 63 1.35 7.49 5.72
C VAL A 63 0.99 8.93 6.04
N ARG A 64 -0.25 9.33 5.76
CA ARG A 64 -0.76 10.64 6.16
C ARG A 64 -1.11 10.67 7.64
N GLU A 65 -1.90 9.70 8.08
CA GLU A 65 -2.32 9.58 9.49
C GLU A 65 -2.68 8.16 9.87
N GLY A 66 -2.41 7.79 11.13
CA GLY A 66 -2.93 6.59 11.76
C GLY A 66 -1.89 5.76 12.50
N SER A 67 -2.27 4.52 12.78
CA SER A 67 -1.43 3.59 13.53
C SER A 67 -1.48 2.18 12.98
N TRP A 68 -0.38 1.47 13.14
CA TRP A 68 -0.25 0.05 12.83
C TRP A 68 0.11 -0.71 14.09
N ASN A 69 -0.71 -1.68 14.49
CA ASN A 69 -0.54 -2.46 15.73
C ASN A 69 -0.25 -1.58 16.97
N GLY A 70 -0.98 -0.45 17.09
CA GLY A 70 -0.83 0.50 18.20
C GLY A 70 0.41 1.41 18.12
N VAL A 71 1.15 1.40 17.01
CA VAL A 71 2.29 2.29 16.76
C VAL A 71 1.85 3.40 15.80
N LYS A 72 1.97 4.66 16.21
CA LYS A 72 1.63 5.83 15.40
C LYS A 72 2.66 6.02 14.27
N LEU A 73 2.17 6.19 13.04
CA LEU A 73 2.99 6.24 11.83
C LEU A 73 2.79 7.51 10.98
N ASP A 74 2.04 8.50 11.49
CA ASP A 74 1.80 9.78 10.81
C ASP A 74 3.07 10.39 10.20
N GLY A 75 2.99 10.76 8.92
CA GLY A 75 4.05 11.43 8.17
C GLY A 75 5.24 10.53 7.78
N LEU A 76 5.25 9.26 8.20
CA LEU A 76 6.33 8.33 7.87
C LEU A 76 6.07 7.58 6.57
N ASN A 77 7.15 7.18 5.90
CA ASN A 77 7.06 6.49 4.63
C ASN A 77 7.83 5.16 4.66
N VAL A 78 7.41 4.24 3.79
CA VAL A 78 8.11 2.97 3.55
C VAL A 78 8.07 2.64 2.06
N ILE A 79 9.19 2.17 1.54
CA ILE A 79 9.34 1.78 0.14
C ILE A 79 9.79 0.31 0.10
N ALA A 80 9.09 -0.51 -0.67
CA ALA A 80 9.57 -1.85 -1.02
C ALA A 80 10.10 -1.84 -2.45
N ILE A 81 11.38 -2.17 -2.61
CA ILE A 81 11.97 -2.47 -3.92
C ILE A 81 11.88 -3.98 -4.11
N VAL A 82 11.08 -4.43 -5.07
CA VAL A 82 10.69 -5.82 -5.22
C VAL A 82 11.24 -6.42 -6.52
N ARG A 83 11.58 -7.70 -6.47
CA ARG A 83 11.88 -8.54 -7.64
C ARG A 83 11.12 -9.85 -7.55
N THR A 84 10.43 -10.23 -8.62
CA THR A 84 9.60 -11.43 -8.71
C THR A 84 10.11 -12.45 -9.71
N ASP A 85 9.56 -13.67 -9.67
CA ASP A 85 9.87 -14.74 -10.63
C ASP A 85 9.16 -14.56 -11.99
N GLY A 86 7.99 -13.91 -11.98
CA GLY A 86 7.21 -13.54 -13.17
C GLY A 86 6.96 -12.04 -13.30
N THR A 87 6.31 -11.62 -14.39
CA THR A 87 5.93 -10.22 -14.63
C THR A 87 4.88 -9.75 -13.61
N LEU A 88 5.12 -8.59 -13.00
CA LEU A 88 4.18 -7.95 -12.07
C LEU A 88 2.86 -7.60 -12.78
N GLY A 89 1.76 -8.17 -12.30
CA GLY A 89 0.43 -7.94 -12.85
C GLY A 89 -0.01 -8.92 -13.95
N ASP A 90 0.78 -9.93 -14.31
CA ASP A 90 0.27 -11.03 -15.15
C ASP A 90 -0.71 -11.89 -14.35
N LEU A 91 -2.01 -11.75 -14.65
CA LEU A 91 -3.07 -12.49 -13.97
C LEU A 91 -3.08 -13.99 -14.30
N ARG A 92 -2.45 -14.40 -15.41
CA ARG A 92 -2.35 -15.82 -15.82
C ARG A 92 -1.27 -16.54 -15.03
N TYR A 93 -0.22 -15.80 -14.66
CA TYR A 93 0.94 -16.28 -13.92
C TYR A 93 1.20 -15.31 -12.78
N GLN A 94 0.29 -15.29 -11.79
CA GLN A 94 0.50 -14.48 -10.60
C GLN A 94 1.88 -14.78 -10.03
N PRO A 95 2.74 -13.77 -9.80
CA PRO A 95 4.05 -13.99 -9.22
C PRO A 95 3.92 -14.80 -7.94
N ARG A 96 4.57 -15.97 -7.91
CA ARG A 96 4.39 -16.92 -6.80
C ARG A 96 5.13 -16.46 -5.55
N SER A 97 6.19 -15.70 -5.75
CA SER A 97 7.02 -15.13 -4.69
C SER A 97 7.83 -13.95 -5.20
N GLY A 98 7.97 -12.93 -4.36
CA GLY A 98 8.93 -11.85 -4.58
C GLY A 98 9.95 -11.75 -3.44
N LYS A 99 11.15 -11.28 -3.79
CA LYS A 99 12.17 -10.83 -2.85
C LYS A 99 12.14 -9.30 -2.79
N ALA A 100 12.33 -8.74 -1.61
CA ALA A 100 12.30 -7.30 -1.42
C ALA A 100 13.45 -6.78 -0.57
N VAL A 101 13.84 -5.54 -0.85
CA VAL A 101 14.56 -4.68 0.09
C VAL A 101 13.59 -3.61 0.55
N LEU A 102 13.46 -3.43 1.87
CA LEU A 102 12.61 -2.39 2.44
C LEU A 102 13.46 -1.18 2.79
N LEU A 103 13.05 0.00 2.34
CA LEU A 103 13.55 1.27 2.79
C LEU A 103 12.55 1.87 3.76
N VAL A 104 12.98 2.12 5.00
CA VAL A 104 12.16 2.72 6.06
C VAL A 104 12.66 4.13 6.37
N ASP A 105 11.74 5.01 6.72
CA ASP A 105 12.04 6.42 7.00
C ASP A 105 13.11 6.56 8.10
N MET A 106 14.14 7.37 7.84
CA MET A 106 15.18 7.66 8.81
C MET A 106 14.65 8.37 10.05
N LEU A 107 13.57 9.15 9.91
CA LEU A 107 12.90 9.83 11.01
C LEU A 107 12.14 8.86 11.94
N ALA A 108 11.87 7.63 11.48
CA ALA A 108 11.19 6.63 12.29
C ALA A 108 12.07 6.13 13.45
N THR A 109 11.48 6.05 14.64
CA THR A 109 12.06 5.34 15.78
C THR A 109 12.21 3.84 15.49
N PRO A 110 13.03 3.07 16.24
CA PRO A 110 13.16 1.63 16.04
C PRO A 110 11.83 0.88 16.00
N LYS A 111 10.91 1.20 16.93
CA LYS A 111 9.56 0.61 16.98
C LYS A 111 8.71 0.97 15.76
N GLN A 112 8.84 2.20 15.25
CA GLN A 112 8.14 2.63 14.03
C GLN A 112 8.71 1.97 12.78
N ARG A 113 10.02 1.72 12.71
CA ARG A 113 10.64 1.00 11.58
C ARG A 113 10.11 -0.42 11.46
N GLU A 114 10.00 -1.13 12.59
CA GLU A 114 9.38 -2.45 12.64
C GLU A 114 7.90 -2.40 12.21
N ALA A 115 7.16 -1.41 12.70
CA ALA A 115 5.76 -1.22 12.34
C ALA A 115 5.57 -0.89 10.84
N LEU A 116 6.43 -0.04 10.26
CA LEU A 116 6.44 0.27 8.82
C LEU A 116 6.75 -0.98 7.98
N ALA A 117 7.74 -1.77 8.37
CA ALA A 117 8.07 -3.01 7.68
C ALA A 117 6.91 -4.02 7.78
N GLY A 118 6.27 -4.12 8.94
CA GLY A 118 5.08 -4.95 9.14
C GLY A 118 3.88 -4.49 8.32
N LEU A 119 3.63 -3.18 8.25
CA LEU A 119 2.60 -2.58 7.41
C LEU A 119 2.83 -2.92 5.95
N ALA A 120 4.03 -2.66 5.42
CA ALA A 120 4.38 -2.96 4.03
C ALA A 120 4.15 -4.45 3.71
N ARG A 121 4.58 -5.35 4.59
CA ARG A 121 4.38 -6.81 4.42
C ARG A 121 2.92 -7.19 4.39
N SER A 122 2.11 -6.60 5.26
CA SER A 122 0.67 -6.84 5.26
C SER A 122 -0.01 -6.34 3.99
N LEU A 123 0.43 -5.20 3.44
CA LEU A 123 -0.19 -4.59 2.27
C LEU A 123 0.23 -5.26 0.96
N ALA A 124 1.49 -5.64 0.81
CA ALA A 124 1.99 -6.27 -0.42
C ALA A 124 1.88 -7.80 -0.42
N GLY A 125 1.56 -8.42 0.71
CA GLY A 125 1.34 -9.86 0.82
C GLY A 125 2.53 -10.68 0.29
N GLY A 126 2.25 -11.64 -0.60
CA GLY A 126 3.25 -12.56 -1.15
C GLY A 126 4.38 -11.90 -1.95
N LEU A 127 4.19 -10.66 -2.42
CA LEU A 127 5.21 -9.94 -3.20
C LEU A 127 6.44 -9.58 -2.38
N ILE A 128 6.31 -9.45 -1.05
CA ILE A 128 7.42 -9.13 -0.16
C ILE A 128 7.57 -10.15 0.97
N ASN A 129 7.22 -11.40 0.68
CA ASN A 129 7.31 -12.50 1.63
C ASN A 129 8.76 -12.70 2.11
N GLU A 130 9.71 -12.67 1.18
CA GLU A 130 11.14 -12.70 1.48
C GLU A 130 11.71 -11.28 1.47
N VAL A 131 12.08 -10.74 2.63
CA VAL A 131 12.80 -9.46 2.72
C VAL A 131 14.27 -9.77 2.97
N ALA A 132 15.10 -9.42 2.00
CA ALA A 132 16.54 -9.61 2.08
C ALA A 132 17.20 -8.61 3.03
N GLU A 133 16.68 -7.38 3.10
CA GLU A 133 17.25 -6.31 3.92
C GLU A 133 16.19 -5.26 4.27
N VAL A 134 16.32 -4.65 5.45
CA VAL A 134 15.60 -3.43 5.84
C VAL A 134 16.60 -2.33 6.10
N LYS A 135 16.53 -1.24 5.34
CA LYS A 135 17.48 -0.13 5.40
C LYS A 135 16.79 1.16 5.79
N SER A 136 17.34 1.84 6.79
CA SER A 136 16.91 3.20 7.14
C SER A 136 17.55 4.20 6.17
N THR A 137 16.74 5.07 5.56
CA THR A 137 17.23 6.06 4.59
C THR A 137 16.49 7.40 4.75
N PRO A 138 17.17 8.55 4.55
CA PRO A 138 16.46 9.81 4.40
C PRO A 138 15.55 9.72 3.18
N MET A 139 14.31 10.21 3.31
CA MET A 139 13.33 10.14 2.23
C MET A 139 12.47 11.39 2.18
N GLU A 140 12.14 11.76 0.94
CA GLU A 140 11.22 12.84 0.59
C GLU A 140 10.20 12.25 -0.37
N VAL A 141 8.93 12.26 0.04
CA VAL A 141 7.83 11.65 -0.71
C VAL A 141 6.72 12.67 -0.84
N ALA A 142 6.37 13.00 -2.08
CA ALA A 142 5.21 13.81 -2.42
C ALA A 142 4.42 13.07 -3.49
N ILE A 143 3.18 12.69 -3.16
CA ILE A 143 2.26 12.02 -4.08
C ILE A 143 0.96 12.82 -4.05
N GLY A 144 0.39 13.11 -5.22
CA GLY A 144 -0.85 13.87 -5.28
C GLY A 144 -1.35 14.08 -6.70
N THR A 145 -2.07 15.18 -6.89
CA THR A 145 -2.69 15.54 -8.17
C THR A 145 -2.09 16.85 -8.67
N CYS A 146 -1.53 16.83 -9.88
CA CYS A 146 -1.04 18.00 -10.60
C CYS A 146 -1.98 18.31 -11.76
N GLY A 147 -2.86 19.30 -11.58
CA GLY A 147 -3.95 19.59 -12.52
C GLY A 147 -4.98 18.47 -12.55
N ASN A 148 -5.12 17.81 -13.70
CA ASN A 148 -6.06 16.69 -13.90
C ASN A 148 -5.38 15.32 -13.91
N LYS A 149 -4.10 15.23 -13.52
CA LYS A 149 -3.30 14.00 -13.54
C LYS A 149 -2.70 13.73 -12.17
N GLY A 150 -2.45 12.45 -11.86
CA GLY A 150 -1.61 12.08 -10.73
C GLY A 150 -0.16 12.51 -10.98
N CYS A 151 0.54 12.93 -9.93
CA CYS A 151 1.95 13.24 -9.97
C CYS A 151 2.66 12.76 -8.70
N ALA A 152 3.94 12.43 -8.83
CA ALA A 152 4.76 12.02 -7.71
C ALA A 152 6.20 12.52 -7.85
N SER A 153 6.80 12.87 -6.71
CA SER A 153 8.24 13.06 -6.53
C SER A 153 8.67 12.21 -5.34
N VAL A 154 9.56 11.26 -5.58
CA VAL A 154 10.05 10.34 -4.54
C VAL A 154 11.57 10.31 -4.60
N LYS A 155 12.21 10.57 -3.46
CA LYS A 155 13.65 10.43 -3.27
C LYS A 155 13.92 9.64 -2.00
N ALA A 156 14.76 8.62 -2.07
CA ALA A 156 15.18 7.87 -0.89
C ALA A 156 16.69 7.61 -0.95
N GLY A 157 17.44 8.41 -0.20
CA GLY A 157 18.90 8.42 -0.23
C GLY A 157 19.44 8.56 -1.65
N THR A 158 20.33 7.65 -2.03
CA THR A 158 20.89 7.52 -3.39
C THR A 158 20.31 6.33 -4.17
N LEU A 159 19.33 5.62 -3.59
CA LEU A 159 18.81 4.37 -4.15
C LEU A 159 17.57 4.58 -5.01
N VAL A 160 16.75 5.57 -4.68
CA VAL A 160 15.48 5.84 -5.37
C VAL A 160 15.39 7.31 -5.75
N GLN A 161 15.04 7.56 -7.01
CA GLN A 161 14.62 8.85 -7.52
C GLN A 161 13.53 8.64 -8.58
N ILE A 162 12.34 9.16 -8.35
CA ILE A 162 11.18 9.06 -9.23
C ILE A 162 10.57 10.45 -9.40
N THR A 163 10.23 10.81 -10.63
CA THR A 163 9.47 12.01 -10.97
C THR A 163 8.59 11.72 -12.17
N THR A 164 7.34 12.14 -12.12
CA THR A 164 6.32 11.91 -13.17
C THR A 164 5.80 13.21 -13.76
#